data_AF-A0A4Q1SQD9-F1
#
_entry.id   AF-A0A4Q1SQD9-F1
#
_cell.length_a   1.000
_cell.length_b   1.000
_cell.length_c   1.000
_cell.angle_alpha   90.00
_cell.angle_beta   90.00
_cell.angle_gamma   90.00
#
_symmetry.space_group_name_H-M   'P 1'
#
loop_
_entity.id
_entity.type
_entity.pdbx_description
1 polymer ?
#
loop_
_entity_poly.entity_id
_entity_poly.type
_entity_poly.pdbx_seq_one_letter_code
_entity_poly.pdbx_strand_id
1 'polypeptide(L)'
;MKIGLIRKIMVFAVPILILTVSIAVMAGGSILKKPWGKDDRVLDAVQQIEKNVRAKQWKEAKDNADSATEAWKKIVNRIQFSVERDYMFEINGALARIKGGIEAKDDKAIMEEIYFFYDLFDGLGG
;
A
#
# COMPACT_ATOMS: atom_id res chain seq x y z
N MET A 1 7.96 45.82 -19.47
CA MET A 1 8.80 44.89 -18.67
C MET A 1 9.06 43.66 -19.53
N LYS A 2 10.33 43.37 -19.81
CA LYS A 2 10.79 42.79 -21.08
C LYS A 2 10.73 41.26 -21.07
N ILE A 3 10.11 40.67 -22.10
CA ILE A 3 10.00 39.22 -22.37
C ILE A 3 11.31 38.43 -22.14
N GLY A 4 12.48 39.05 -22.37
CA GLY A 4 13.80 38.44 -22.08
C GLY A 4 14.06 38.13 -20.60
N LEU A 5 13.53 38.92 -19.66
CA LEU A 5 13.69 38.69 -18.22
C LEU A 5 12.83 37.50 -17.76
N ILE A 6 11.59 37.40 -18.25
CA ILE A 6 10.69 36.27 -18.01
C ILE A 6 11.29 34.98 -18.55
N ARG A 7 11.85 35.02 -19.77
CA ARG A 7 12.52 33.86 -20.38
C ARG A 7 13.73 33.40 -19.55
N LYS A 8 14.53 34.34 -19.02
CA LYS A 8 15.69 34.02 -18.17
C LYS A 8 15.26 33.42 -16.82
N ILE A 9 14.20 33.95 -16.19
CA ILE A 9 13.66 33.40 -14.94
C ILE A 9 13.08 31.99 -15.17
N MET A 10 12.32 31.77 -16.24
CA MET A 10 11.75 30.46 -16.56
C MET A 10 12.82 29.38 -16.79
N VAL A 11 13.96 29.72 -17.41
CA VAL A 11 15.06 28.78 -17.65
C VAL A 11 15.66 28.23 -16.36
N PHE A 12 15.64 28.99 -15.26
CA PHE A 12 16.10 28.50 -13.96
C PHE A 12 14.97 27.98 -13.09
N ALA A 13 13.80 28.63 -13.11
CA ALA A 13 12.66 28.26 -12.26
C ALA A 13 12.09 26.89 -12.62
N VAL A 14 11.99 26.54 -13.90
CA VAL A 14 11.41 25.26 -14.34
C VAL A 14 12.29 24.07 -13.90
N PRO A 15 13.61 24.04 -14.15
CA PRO A 15 14.46 22.95 -13.65
C PRO A 15 14.47 22.85 -12.13
N ILE A 16 14.53 23.99 -11.41
CA ILE A 16 14.52 23.99 -9.94
C ILE A 16 13.19 23.41 -9.43
N LEU A 17 12.07 23.81 -10.02
CA LEU A 17 10.75 23.28 -9.66
C LEU A 17 10.68 21.78 -9.91
N ILE A 18 11.11 21.31 -11.08
CA ILE A 18 11.13 19.87 -11.42
C ILE A 18 11.99 19.10 -10.42
N LEU A 19 13.22 19.56 -10.15
CA LEU A 19 14.12 18.93 -9.19
C LEU A 19 13.50 18.89 -7.78
N THR A 20 12.86 19.98 -7.36
CA THR A 20 12.20 20.06 -6.05
C THR A 20 11.06 19.05 -5.96
N VAL A 21 10.22 18.94 -6.99
CA VAL A 21 9.13 17.96 -7.06
C VAL A 21 9.69 16.53 -7.07
N SER A 22 10.74 16.25 -7.85
CA SER A 22 11.37 14.93 -7.90
C SER A 22 11.95 14.51 -6.54
N ILE A 23 12.66 15.42 -5.85
CA ILE A 23 13.18 15.16 -4.50
C ILE A 23 12.03 14.94 -3.52
N ALA A 24 10.98 15.75 -3.59
CA ALA A 24 9.80 15.60 -2.73
C ALA A 24 9.10 14.25 -2.96
N VAL A 25 9.00 13.76 -4.20
CA VAL A 25 8.45 12.45 -4.52
C VAL A 25 9.33 11.32 -3.97
N MET A 26 10.66 11.42 -4.13
CA MET A 26 11.60 10.41 -3.63
C MET A 26 11.65 10.37 -2.10
N ALA A 27 11.69 11.53 -1.43
CA ALA A 27 11.74 11.63 0.03
C ALA A 27 10.36 11.40 0.68
N GLY A 28 9.27 11.64 -0.07
CA GLY A 28 7.89 11.49 0.38
C GLY A 28 7.43 10.04 0.56
N GLY A 29 8.25 9.05 0.18
CA GLY A 29 7.91 7.63 0.28
C GLY A 29 7.43 7.21 1.67
N SER A 30 8.04 7.71 2.76
CA SER A 30 7.59 7.38 4.12
C SER A 30 6.20 7.96 4.47
N ILE A 31 5.83 9.10 3.87
CA ILE A 31 4.54 9.76 4.11
C ILE A 31 3.46 9.14 3.23
N LEU A 32 3.76 8.85 1.96
CA LEU A 32 2.82 8.31 0.96
C LEU A 32 2.40 6.87 1.28
N LYS A 33 3.24 6.11 1.98
CA LYS A 33 3.02 4.69 2.30
C LYS A 33 2.20 4.46 3.57
N LYS A 34 2.13 5.45 4.45
CA LYS A 34 1.33 5.36 5.68
C LYS A 34 -0.16 5.57 5.39
N PRO A 35 -1.06 4.96 6.19
CA PRO A 35 -2.48 5.26 6.11
C PRO A 35 -2.74 6.75 6.35
N TRP A 36 -3.46 7.40 5.44
CA TRP A 36 -3.91 8.79 5.56
C TRP A 36 -5.32 8.86 6.17
N GLY A 37 -6.03 7.73 6.32
CA GLY A 37 -7.39 7.67 6.83
C GLY A 37 -7.74 6.37 7.55
N LYS A 38 -9.05 6.10 7.66
CA LYS A 38 -9.56 4.83 8.20
C LYS A 38 -9.72 3.76 7.11
N ASP A 39 -9.98 4.20 5.88
CA ASP A 39 -10.34 3.30 4.79
C ASP A 39 -9.14 2.74 4.01
N ASP A 40 -7.92 3.04 4.47
CA ASP A 40 -6.65 2.60 3.91
C ASP A 40 -5.78 1.90 4.96
N ARG A 41 -6.44 1.28 5.95
CA ARG A 41 -5.80 0.52 7.03
C ARG A 41 -5.73 -0.96 6.69
N VAL A 42 -5.00 -1.28 5.62
CA VAL A 42 -4.83 -2.67 5.18
C VAL A 42 -4.17 -3.53 6.27
N LEU A 43 -3.20 -2.99 7.00
CA LEU A 43 -2.53 -3.67 8.11
C LEU A 43 -3.51 -4.04 9.22
N ASP A 44 -4.32 -3.07 9.69
CA ASP A 44 -5.34 -3.31 10.72
C ASP A 44 -6.32 -4.39 10.25
N ALA A 45 -6.78 -4.32 8.99
CA ALA A 45 -7.70 -5.31 8.44
C ALA A 45 -7.07 -6.72 8.43
N VAL A 46 -5.81 -6.87 8.01
CA VAL A 46 -5.10 -8.16 8.05
C VAL A 46 -4.89 -8.67 9.48
N GLN A 47 -4.58 -7.80 10.43
CA GLN A 47 -4.53 -8.17 11.86
C GLN A 47 -5.89 -8.65 12.40
N GLN A 48 -7.01 -8.09 11.91
CA GLN A 48 -8.33 -8.60 12.27
C GLN A 48 -8.63 -9.94 11.61
N ILE A 49 -8.20 -10.17 10.36
CA ILE A 49 -8.28 -11.49 9.72
C ILE A 49 -7.54 -12.52 10.58
N GLU A 50 -6.31 -12.22 11.02
CA GLU A 50 -5.53 -13.11 11.86
C GLU A 50 -6.28 -13.51 13.14
N LYS A 51 -6.83 -12.52 13.86
CA LYS A 51 -7.62 -12.74 15.08
C LYS A 51 -8.86 -13.60 14.81
N ASN A 52 -9.60 -13.27 13.76
CA ASN A 52 -10.84 -13.97 13.41
C ASN A 52 -10.57 -15.41 12.97
N VAL A 53 -9.51 -15.67 12.20
CA VAL A 53 -9.13 -17.03 11.78
C VAL A 53 -8.70 -17.86 12.98
N ARG A 54 -7.88 -17.31 13.90
CA ARG A 54 -7.53 -17.98 15.16
C ARG A 54 -8.76 -18.32 16.01
N ALA A 55 -9.77 -17.44 16.00
CA ALA A 55 -11.05 -17.64 16.69
C ALA A 55 -12.08 -18.47 15.87
N LYS A 56 -11.73 -18.91 14.66
CA LYS A 56 -12.62 -19.61 13.71
C LYS A 56 -13.89 -18.82 13.35
N GLN A 57 -13.81 -17.50 13.42
CA GLN A 57 -14.83 -16.53 13.03
C GLN A 57 -14.76 -16.26 11.53
N TRP A 58 -15.17 -17.25 10.73
CA TRP A 58 -14.97 -17.24 9.27
C TRP A 58 -15.70 -16.12 8.53
N LYS A 59 -16.88 -15.72 9.02
CA LYS A 59 -17.66 -14.64 8.41
C LYS A 59 -16.95 -13.30 8.60
N GLU A 60 -16.52 -13.02 9.82
CA GLU A 60 -15.77 -11.84 10.18
C GLU A 60 -14.39 -11.82 9.49
N ALA A 61 -13.74 -12.98 9.34
CA ALA A 61 -12.51 -13.09 8.57
C ALA A 61 -12.73 -12.69 7.09
N LYS A 62 -13.82 -13.16 6.48
CA LYS A 62 -14.20 -12.82 5.10
C LYS A 62 -14.48 -11.32 4.93
N ASP A 63 -15.30 -10.74 5.80
CA ASP A 63 -15.62 -9.31 5.76
C ASP A 63 -14.35 -8.43 5.89
N ASN A 64 -13.41 -8.85 6.74
CA ASN A 64 -12.12 -8.18 6.89
C ASN A 64 -11.18 -8.40 5.69
N ALA A 65 -11.22 -9.57 5.02
CA ALA A 65 -10.44 -9.83 3.82
C ALA A 65 -10.91 -9.01 2.61
N ASP A 66 -12.22 -8.80 2.48
CA ASP A 66 -12.79 -7.88 1.49
C ASP A 66 -12.35 -6.44 1.78
N SER A 67 -12.48 -6.00 3.04
CA SER A 67 -12.02 -4.68 3.49
C SER A 67 -10.53 -4.46 3.25
N ALA A 68 -9.68 -5.46 3.53
CA ALA A 68 -8.23 -5.39 3.28
C ALA A 68 -7.94 -5.20 1.79
N THR A 69 -8.65 -5.92 0.91
CA THR A 69 -8.47 -5.80 -0.55
C THR A 69 -8.87 -4.42 -1.06
N GLU A 70 -9.95 -3.84 -0.55
CA GLU A 70 -10.39 -2.50 -0.92
C GLU A 70 -9.43 -1.41 -0.42
N ALA A 71 -8.99 -1.53 0.84
CA ALA A 71 -7.98 -0.65 1.42
C ALA A 71 -6.67 -0.69 0.63
N TRP A 72 -6.22 -1.89 0.23
CA TRP A 72 -5.01 -2.07 -0.56
C TRP A 72 -5.09 -1.37 -1.91
N LYS A 73 -6.21 -1.49 -2.64
CA LYS A 73 -6.41 -0.78 -3.92
C LYS A 73 -6.25 0.75 -3.77
N LYS A 74 -6.71 1.32 -2.66
CA LYS A 74 -6.55 2.76 -2.37
C LYS A 74 -5.09 3.13 -2.09
N ILE A 75 -4.35 2.28 -1.38
CA ILE A 75 -2.92 2.47 -1.12
C ILE A 75 -2.11 2.39 -2.42
N VAL A 76 -2.31 1.35 -3.23
CA VAL A 76 -1.60 1.14 -4.50
C VAL A 76 -1.68 2.38 -5.40
N ASN A 77 -2.86 2.97 -5.55
CA ASN A 77 -3.04 4.17 -6.38
C ASN A 77 -2.10 5.34 -6.00
N ARG A 78 -1.73 5.45 -4.71
CA ARG A 78 -0.82 6.48 -4.19
C ARG A 78 0.64 6.10 -4.32
N ILE A 79 0.97 4.83 -4.11
CA ILE A 79 2.37 4.37 -3.98
C ILE A 79 2.96 3.81 -5.28
N GLN A 80 2.14 3.49 -6.29
CA GLN A 80 2.53 2.76 -7.52
C GLN A 80 3.71 3.33 -8.32
N PHE A 81 4.05 4.62 -8.14
CA PHE A 81 5.17 5.28 -8.80
C PHE A 81 6.43 5.39 -7.91
N SER A 82 6.35 4.93 -6.67
CA SER A 82 7.36 5.12 -5.62
C SER A 82 7.81 3.83 -4.93
N VAL A 83 7.21 2.69 -5.26
CA VAL A 83 7.55 1.37 -4.71
C VAL A 83 7.91 0.41 -5.82
N GLU A 84 8.72 -0.60 -5.50
CA GLU A 84 8.98 -1.69 -6.44
C GLU A 84 7.68 -2.45 -6.72
N ARG A 85 7.45 -2.74 -8.01
CA ARG A 85 6.20 -3.39 -8.44
C ARG A 85 6.05 -4.80 -7.88
N ASP A 86 7.16 -5.46 -7.58
CA ASP A 86 7.19 -6.82 -7.08
C ASP A 86 6.47 -6.91 -5.73
N TYR A 87 6.75 -6.01 -4.77
CA TYR A 87 5.98 -5.94 -3.52
C TYR A 87 4.49 -5.77 -3.75
N MET A 88 4.09 -4.98 -4.75
CA MET A 88 2.66 -4.78 -5.04
C MET A 88 2.01 -6.04 -5.58
N PHE A 89 2.68 -6.76 -6.48
CA PHE A 89 2.19 -8.02 -7.01
C PHE A 89 2.12 -9.11 -5.94
N GLU A 90 3.14 -9.21 -5.09
CA GLU A 90 3.18 -10.18 -4.01
C GLU A 90 2.09 -9.92 -2.96
N ILE A 91 1.84 -8.67 -2.57
CA ILE A 91 0.75 -8.33 -1.64
C ILE A 91 -0.62 -8.65 -2.27
N ASN A 92 -0.82 -8.39 -3.56
CA ASN A 92 -2.04 -8.79 -4.26
C ASN A 92 -2.22 -10.32 -4.22
N GLY A 93 -1.14 -11.07 -4.44
CA GLY A 93 -1.13 -12.53 -4.36
C GLY A 93 -1.48 -13.04 -2.96
N ALA A 94 -0.83 -12.51 -1.93
CA ALA A 94 -1.08 -12.86 -0.54
C ALA A 94 -2.54 -12.60 -0.14
N LEU A 95 -3.09 -11.42 -0.45
CA LEU A 95 -4.50 -11.12 -0.16
C LEU A 95 -5.48 -12.05 -0.89
N ALA A 96 -5.18 -12.43 -2.14
CA ALA A 96 -5.98 -13.39 -2.88
C ALA A 96 -5.92 -14.81 -2.27
N ARG A 97 -4.73 -15.26 -1.85
CA ARG A 97 -4.55 -16.56 -1.18
C ARG A 97 -5.19 -16.58 0.21
N ILE A 98 -5.13 -15.49 0.97
CA ILE A 98 -5.88 -15.32 2.22
C ILE A 98 -7.38 -15.52 1.98
N LYS A 99 -7.97 -14.89 0.96
CA LYS A 99 -9.38 -15.10 0.61
C LYS A 99 -9.69 -16.55 0.26
N GLY A 100 -8.86 -17.17 -0.59
CA GLY A 100 -9.01 -18.59 -0.94
C GLY A 100 -8.94 -19.51 0.28
N GLY A 101 -8.00 -19.27 1.18
CA GLY A 101 -7.86 -19.99 2.43
C GLY A 101 -9.06 -19.82 3.36
N ILE A 102 -9.64 -18.61 3.45
CA ILE A 102 -10.86 -18.35 4.23
C ILE A 102 -12.04 -19.15 3.68
N GLU A 103 -12.23 -19.17 2.35
CA GLU A 103 -13.28 -19.97 1.71
C GLU A 103 -13.09 -21.47 1.94
N ALA A 104 -11.84 -21.95 1.91
CA ALA A 104 -11.48 -23.33 2.22
C ALA A 104 -11.50 -23.66 3.73
N LYS A 105 -11.58 -22.65 4.60
CA LYS A 105 -11.40 -22.74 6.05
C LYS A 105 -10.07 -23.40 6.46
N ASP A 106 -9.02 -23.14 5.69
CA ASP A 106 -7.66 -23.65 5.93
C ASP A 106 -6.88 -22.62 6.75
N ASP A 107 -6.89 -22.79 8.08
CA ASP A 107 -6.25 -21.86 9.01
C ASP A 107 -4.73 -21.76 8.80
N LYS A 108 -4.06 -22.88 8.52
CA LYS A 108 -2.61 -22.93 8.32
C LYS A 108 -2.20 -22.18 7.06
N ALA A 109 -2.88 -22.42 5.94
CA ALA A 109 -2.61 -21.71 4.69
C ALA A 109 -2.84 -20.20 4.83
N ILE A 110 -3.88 -19.78 5.56
CA ILE A 110 -4.11 -18.36 5.81
C ILE A 110 -3.00 -17.76 6.69
N MET A 111 -2.56 -18.45 7.74
CA MET A 111 -1.50 -17.94 8.62
C MET A 111 -0.19 -17.74 7.86
N GLU A 112 0.20 -18.67 7.00
CA GLU A 112 1.39 -18.53 6.15
C GLU A 112 1.36 -17.23 5.34
N GLU A 113 0.24 -16.98 4.66
CA GLU A 113 0.08 -15.78 3.83
C GLU A 113 -0.03 -14.48 4.65
N ILE A 114 -0.59 -14.53 5.86
CA ILE A 114 -0.64 -13.36 6.76
C ILE A 114 0.77 -12.96 7.19
N TYR A 115 1.62 -13.91 7.57
CA TYR A 115 3.00 -13.58 7.94
C TYR A 115 3.83 -13.13 6.75
N PHE A 116 3.64 -13.75 5.57
CA PHE A 116 4.26 -13.27 4.34
C PHE A 116 3.80 -11.84 4.00
N PHE A 117 2.52 -11.52 4.17
CA PHE A 117 2.02 -10.16 4.02
C PHE A 117 2.71 -9.18 4.98
N TYR A 118 2.93 -9.54 6.25
CA TYR A 118 3.62 -8.65 7.20
C TYR A 118 5.05 -8.34 6.76
N ASP A 119 5.80 -9.33 6.29
CA ASP A 119 7.17 -9.12 5.79
C ASP A 119 7.18 -8.21 4.55
N LEU A 120 6.25 -8.41 3.62
CA LEU A 120 6.10 -7.54 2.45
C LEU A 120 5.72 -6.11 2.84
N PHE A 121 4.82 -5.95 3.81
CA PHE A 121 4.32 -4.65 4.26
C PHE A 121 5.40 -3.87 5.02
N ASP A 122 6.18 -4.53 5.89
CA ASP A 122 7.34 -3.93 6.54
C ASP A 122 8.44 -3.56 5.53
N GLY A 123 8.64 -4.38 4.49
CA GLY A 123 9.53 -4.06 3.37
C GLY A 123 9.13 -2.80 2.59
N LEU A 124 7.84 -2.44 2.59
CA LEU A 124 7.38 -1.15 2.07
C LEU A 124 7.73 0.01 3.01
N GLY A 125 7.99 -0.26 4.29
CA GLY A 125 8.18 0.74 5.36
C GLY A 125 6.87 1.14 6.02
N GLY A 126 5.90 0.21 6.07
CA GLY A 126 4.56 0.38 6.63
C GLY A 126 4.35 -0.40 7.92
#